data_AF-A0A917L1J3-F1
#
_entry.id   AF-A0A917L1J3-F1
#
_cell.length_a   1.000
_cell.length_b   1.000
_cell.length_c   1.000
_cell.angle_alpha   90.00
_cell.angle_beta   90.00
_cell.angle_gamma   90.00
#
_symmetry.space_group_name_H-M   'P 1'
#
loop_
_entity.id
_entity.type
_entity.pdbx_description
1 polymer ?
#
loop_
_entity_poly.entity_id
_entity_poly.type
_entity_poly.pdbx_seq_one_letter_code
_entity_poly.pdbx_strand_id
1 'polypeptide(L)'
;MNKRALGALAAVAAFAGVLGAAPTASAVPDPPGCDKGNFCVYSGEWETGRLVLKSEGNWSGGVTGRSIFNNGTPFPGFDHIQVDWRWADGIGGGSSVCLHYNPDPGAISMTFNKDVVFTKVTWRGEC
;
A
#
# COMPACT_ATOMS: atom_id res chain seq x y z
N MET A 1 -68.86 -3.79 -28.07
CA MET A 1 -68.83 -3.14 -26.74
C MET A 1 -68.46 -4.19 -25.72
N ASN A 2 -67.33 -4.01 -25.01
CA ASN A 2 -67.19 -4.21 -23.56
C ASN A 2 -65.81 -3.69 -23.13
N LYS A 3 -65.85 -2.83 -22.10
CA LYS A 3 -64.75 -2.02 -21.56
C LYS A 3 -64.13 -2.74 -20.34
N ARG A 4 -62.97 -2.23 -19.91
CA ARG A 4 -62.24 -2.45 -18.62
C ARG A 4 -61.15 -3.53 -18.75
N ALA A 5 -59.90 -3.37 -18.32
CA ALA A 5 -59.23 -2.40 -17.45
C ALA A 5 -57.74 -2.34 -17.91
N LEU A 6 -57.13 -1.17 -18.14
CA LEU A 6 -56.40 -0.37 -17.14
C LEU A 6 -55.41 -1.17 -16.29
N GLY A 7 -54.11 -0.91 -16.52
CA GLY A 7 -53.16 -0.70 -15.45
C GLY A 7 -52.09 -1.77 -15.25
N ALA A 8 -50.87 -1.48 -15.72
CA ALA A 8 -49.66 -1.68 -14.93
C ALA A 8 -48.58 -0.74 -15.46
N LEU A 9 -48.59 0.47 -14.89
CA LEU A 9 -47.52 1.44 -14.98
C LEU A 9 -46.22 0.86 -14.40
N ALA A 10 -45.12 1.14 -15.12
CA ALA A 10 -43.77 1.40 -14.63
C ALA A 10 -43.36 0.85 -13.26
N ALA A 11 -42.42 -0.09 -13.27
CA ALA A 11 -41.47 -0.24 -12.16
C ALA A 11 -40.07 0.13 -12.66
N VAL A 12 -39.84 1.42 -12.93
CA VAL A 12 -38.48 1.97 -12.89
C VAL A 12 -38.16 2.13 -11.41
N ALA A 13 -37.67 1.06 -10.79
CA ALA A 13 -37.15 1.15 -9.43
C ALA A 13 -35.90 2.04 -9.50
N ALA A 14 -36.04 3.24 -8.96
CA ALA A 14 -34.96 4.20 -8.83
C ALA A 14 -33.80 3.57 -8.03
N PHE A 15 -32.66 3.35 -8.68
CA PHE A 15 -31.37 3.26 -7.99
C PHE A 15 -30.97 4.67 -7.53
N ALA A 16 -31.75 5.22 -6.61
CA ALA A 16 -31.45 6.49 -5.98
C ALA A 16 -30.44 6.26 -4.86
N GLY A 17 -29.17 6.46 -5.21
CA GLY A 17 -28.20 7.14 -4.36
C GLY A 17 -27.93 6.51 -3.00
N VAL A 18 -27.11 5.46 -3.00
CA VAL A 18 -26.13 5.31 -1.92
C VAL A 18 -24.77 5.57 -2.56
N LEU A 19 -24.50 6.84 -2.85
CA LEU A 19 -23.11 7.30 -2.90
C LEU A 19 -22.66 7.36 -1.44
N GLY A 20 -22.38 6.19 -0.89
CA GLY A 20 -21.67 6.09 0.38
C GLY A 20 -20.36 6.85 0.18
N ALA A 21 -20.22 7.98 0.87
CA ALA A 21 -18.94 8.67 0.95
C ALA A 21 -17.97 7.70 1.62
N ALA A 22 -17.23 6.94 0.80
CA ALA A 22 -16.10 6.20 1.30
C ALA A 22 -15.17 7.23 1.96
N PRO A 23 -14.70 6.99 3.20
CA PRO A 23 -13.77 7.90 3.83
C PRO A 23 -12.58 8.11 2.89
N THR A 24 -12.33 9.35 2.52
CA THR A 24 -11.12 9.70 1.75
C THR A 24 -9.94 9.44 2.66
N ALA A 25 -9.18 8.39 2.37
CA ALA A 25 -7.98 8.10 3.11
C ALA A 25 -7.03 9.30 2.98
N SER A 26 -6.61 9.85 4.13
CA SER A 26 -5.77 11.04 4.17
C SER A 26 -4.31 10.63 4.02
N ALA A 27 -3.61 11.20 3.04
CA ALA A 27 -2.21 10.90 2.85
C ALA A 27 -1.35 11.38 4.01
N VAL A 28 -0.53 10.47 4.53
CA VAL A 28 0.62 10.84 5.33
C VAL A 28 1.59 11.61 4.41
N PRO A 29 2.27 12.67 4.87
CA PRO A 29 3.25 13.38 4.06
C PRO A 29 4.31 12.44 3.49
N ASP A 30 4.74 12.70 2.26
CA ASP A 30 5.79 11.92 1.62
C ASP A 30 7.11 12.05 2.42
N PRO A 31 7.74 10.94 2.82
CA PRO A 31 9.00 11.00 3.55
C PRO A 31 10.16 11.54 2.70
N PRO A 32 11.22 12.08 3.32
CA PRO A 32 12.31 12.74 2.58
C PRO A 32 12.96 11.88 1.49
N GLY A 33 12.82 12.29 0.23
CA GLY A 33 13.42 11.62 -0.94
C GLY A 33 12.64 10.41 -1.45
N CYS A 34 11.50 10.08 -0.83
CA CYS A 34 10.60 9.01 -1.27
C CYS A 34 9.43 9.56 -2.07
N ASP A 35 9.68 9.98 -3.30
CA ASP A 35 8.65 10.49 -4.19
C ASP A 35 7.62 9.41 -4.56
N LYS A 36 6.42 9.82 -4.97
CA LYS A 36 5.36 8.93 -5.44
C LYS A 36 5.88 7.94 -6.51
N GLY A 37 5.38 6.71 -6.45
CA GLY A 37 5.82 5.58 -7.27
C GLY A 37 7.00 4.79 -6.71
N ASN A 38 7.51 5.14 -5.52
CA ASN A 38 8.71 4.50 -4.96
C ASN A 38 8.46 3.73 -3.67
N PHE A 39 9.19 2.63 -3.53
CA PHE A 39 9.49 1.99 -2.25
C PHE A 39 10.82 2.53 -1.72
N CYS A 40 10.88 2.79 -0.42
CA CYS A 40 12.05 3.40 0.21
C CYS A 40 12.44 2.68 1.50
N VAL A 41 13.75 2.61 1.75
CA VAL A 41 14.34 2.11 2.99
C VAL A 41 15.18 3.20 3.63
N TYR A 42 15.01 3.38 4.94
CA TYR A 42 15.73 4.35 5.75
C TYR A 42 16.63 3.68 6.77
N SER A 43 17.77 4.30 7.08
CA SER A 43 18.71 3.80 8.09
C SER A 43 18.21 3.99 9.53
N GLY A 44 17.29 4.94 9.76
CA GLY A 44 16.69 5.23 11.06
C GLY A 44 15.27 4.68 11.20
N GLU A 45 14.73 4.77 12.41
CA GLU A 45 13.32 4.50 12.69
C GLU A 45 12.44 5.62 12.10
N TRP A 46 11.16 5.33 11.81
CA TRP A 46 10.16 6.34 11.42
C TRP A 46 10.60 7.22 10.24
N GLU A 47 11.18 6.59 9.22
CA GLU A 47 11.61 7.23 7.97
C GLU A 47 12.66 8.32 8.16
N THR A 48 13.47 8.20 9.22
CA THR A 48 14.57 9.12 9.54
C THR A 48 15.94 8.62 9.09
N GLY A 49 16.95 9.49 9.13
CA GLY A 49 18.32 9.13 8.77
C GLY A 49 18.55 9.19 7.25
N ARG A 50 19.39 8.29 6.73
CA ARG A 50 19.73 8.24 5.31
C ARG A 50 18.74 7.36 4.56
N LEU A 51 18.31 7.82 3.39
CA LEU A 51 17.68 6.97 2.39
C LEU A 51 18.75 6.01 1.82
N VAL A 52 18.60 4.72 2.08
CA VAL A 52 19.59 3.69 1.71
C VAL A 52 19.15 2.85 0.51
N LEU A 53 17.85 2.84 0.21
CA LEU A 53 17.30 2.25 -1.00
C LEU A 53 16.08 3.05 -1.43
N LYS A 54 15.95 3.25 -2.75
CA LYS A 54 14.77 3.74 -3.45
C LYS A 54 14.53 2.86 -4.66
N SER A 55 13.31 2.41 -4.89
CA SER A 55 12.99 1.53 -6.02
C SER A 55 11.58 1.77 -6.55
N GLU A 56 11.45 1.90 -7.86
CA GLU A 56 10.18 2.05 -8.60
C GLU A 56 9.61 0.70 -9.08
N GLY A 57 10.29 -0.41 -8.77
CA GLY A 57 9.93 -1.73 -9.27
C GLY A 57 10.53 -2.86 -8.43
N ASN A 58 10.42 -4.09 -8.94
CA ASN A 58 10.95 -5.25 -8.22
C ASN A 58 12.43 -5.06 -7.92
N TRP A 59 12.83 -5.45 -6.71
CA TRP A 59 14.21 -5.33 -6.28
C TRP A 59 14.64 -6.56 -5.50
N SER A 60 15.92 -6.91 -5.60
CA SER A 60 16.56 -7.92 -4.76
C SER A 60 17.99 -7.52 -4.46
N GLY A 61 18.51 -8.00 -3.33
CA GLY A 61 19.86 -7.70 -2.88
C GLY A 61 20.00 -7.83 -1.37
N GLY A 62 20.77 -6.92 -0.77
CA GLY A 62 20.90 -6.81 0.67
C GLY A 62 21.17 -5.36 1.06
N VAL A 63 20.20 -4.73 1.72
CA VAL A 63 20.38 -3.38 2.29
C VAL A 63 19.94 -3.39 3.74
N THR A 64 20.77 -2.80 4.60
CA THR A 64 20.45 -2.66 6.02
C THR A 64 19.67 -1.37 6.24
N GLY A 65 18.57 -1.47 6.99
CA GLY A 65 17.77 -0.32 7.40
C GLY A 65 16.94 -0.60 8.65
N ARG A 66 16.16 0.40 9.06
CA ARG A 66 15.32 0.37 10.26
C ARG A 66 13.91 0.87 10.03
N SER A 67 13.60 1.44 8.87
CA SER A 67 12.22 1.64 8.47
C SER A 67 12.05 1.59 6.95
N ILE A 68 10.81 1.34 6.54
CA ILE A 68 10.41 1.22 5.14
C ILE A 68 9.09 1.91 4.89
N PHE A 69 8.93 2.43 3.68
CA PHE A 69 7.72 3.13 3.27
C PHE A 69 7.38 2.77 1.82
N ASN A 70 6.13 2.40 1.56
CA ASN A 70 5.58 2.23 0.22
C ASN A 70 4.87 3.52 -0.20
N ASN A 71 5.57 4.36 -0.98
CA ASN A 71 4.96 5.53 -1.60
C ASN A 71 4.52 5.25 -3.03
N GLY A 72 3.96 4.07 -3.29
CA GLY A 72 3.42 3.67 -4.59
C GLY A 72 2.25 4.53 -5.08
N THR A 73 1.49 3.98 -6.02
CA THR A 73 0.34 4.66 -6.65
C THR A 73 -0.86 3.73 -6.70
N PRO A 74 -2.11 4.25 -6.77
CA PRO A 74 -3.33 3.44 -6.85
C PRO A 74 -3.52 2.80 -8.24
N PHE A 75 -2.46 2.23 -8.82
CA PHE A 75 -2.48 1.51 -10.08
C PHE A 75 -2.16 0.04 -9.82
N PRO A 76 -2.91 -0.91 -10.42
CA PRO A 76 -2.66 -2.33 -10.23
C PRO A 76 -1.20 -2.71 -10.50
N GLY A 77 -0.56 -3.32 -9.51
CA GLY A 77 0.85 -3.71 -9.58
C GLY A 77 1.83 -2.64 -9.10
N PHE A 78 1.34 -1.48 -8.70
CA PHE A 78 2.11 -0.37 -8.11
C PHE A 78 1.52 0.09 -6.77
N ASP A 79 0.52 -0.64 -6.27
CA ASP A 79 -0.28 -0.32 -5.10
C ASP A 79 0.11 -1.18 -3.89
N HIS A 80 0.61 -2.39 -4.12
CA HIS A 80 1.07 -3.29 -3.06
C HIS A 80 2.49 -3.78 -3.31
N ILE A 81 3.24 -3.95 -2.22
CA ILE A 81 4.56 -4.57 -2.24
C ILE A 81 4.67 -5.65 -1.18
N GLN A 82 5.29 -6.77 -1.55
CA GLN A 82 5.77 -7.77 -0.60
C GLN A 82 7.25 -7.54 -0.34
N VAL A 83 7.62 -7.28 0.91
CA VAL A 83 8.99 -6.97 1.33
C VAL A 83 9.52 -8.10 2.21
N ASP A 84 10.57 -8.77 1.73
CA ASP A 84 11.28 -9.79 2.49
C ASP A 84 12.46 -9.17 3.25
N TRP A 85 12.61 -9.55 4.51
CA TRP A 85 13.66 -9.05 5.39
C TRP A 85 14.12 -10.12 6.38
N ARG A 86 15.27 -9.89 7.02
CA ARG A 86 15.78 -10.70 8.14
C ARG A 86 16.49 -9.83 9.17
N TRP A 87 16.60 -10.31 10.40
CA TRP A 87 17.40 -9.62 11.41
C TRP A 87 18.87 -9.56 11.01
N ALA A 88 19.48 -8.39 11.18
CA ALA A 88 20.88 -8.19 10.79
C ALA A 88 21.87 -8.95 11.71
N ASP A 89 21.47 -9.23 12.95
CA ASP A 89 22.25 -10.05 13.89
C ASP A 89 22.20 -11.57 13.55
N GLY A 90 21.37 -11.96 12.58
CA GLY A 90 21.17 -13.35 12.17
C GLY A 90 20.39 -14.20 13.19
N ILE A 91 19.86 -13.60 14.25
CA ILE A 91 19.14 -14.29 15.32
C ILE A 91 17.64 -14.07 15.13
N GLY A 92 16.90 -15.17 14.98
CA GLY A 92 15.51 -15.12 14.52
C GLY A 92 15.49 -15.03 12.99
N GLY A 93 14.68 -15.86 12.34
CA GLY A 93 14.65 -15.93 10.89
C GLY A 93 14.21 -14.62 10.20
N GLY A 94 14.17 -14.68 8.87
CA GLY A 94 13.50 -13.63 8.10
C GLY A 94 11.98 -13.71 8.17
N SER A 95 11.33 -12.61 7.81
CA SER A 95 9.89 -12.54 7.60
C SER A 95 9.58 -11.75 6.34
N SER A 96 8.30 -11.64 6.04
CA SER A 96 7.80 -10.88 4.91
C SER A 96 6.61 -10.04 5.35
N VAL A 97 6.53 -8.82 4.83
CA VAL A 97 5.42 -7.89 5.11
C VAL A 97 4.82 -7.39 3.80
N CYS A 98 3.49 -7.31 3.76
CA CYS A 98 2.81 -6.60 2.68
C CYS A 98 2.60 -5.14 3.09
N LEU A 99 3.00 -4.22 2.21
CA LEU A 99 2.71 -2.80 2.39
C LEU A 99 1.86 -2.27 1.25
N HIS A 100 0.84 -1.50 1.60
CA HIS A 100 -0.03 -0.78 0.70
C HIS A 100 0.59 0.59 0.35
N TYR A 101 0.17 1.19 -0.75
CA TYR A 101 0.63 2.52 -1.14
C TYR A 101 0.03 3.60 -0.23
N ASN A 102 0.73 4.72 -0.03
CA ASN A 102 0.15 5.90 0.62
C ASN A 102 -0.81 6.64 -0.35
N PRO A 103 -2.10 6.85 -0.04
CA PRO A 103 -2.71 6.87 1.30
C PRO A 103 -3.64 5.70 1.64
N ASP A 104 -3.49 4.53 1.02
CA ASP A 104 -4.35 3.37 1.27
C ASP A 104 -4.51 3.05 2.78
N PRO A 105 -5.70 2.62 3.24
CA PRO A 105 -5.95 2.34 4.66
C PRO A 105 -5.13 1.16 5.23
N GLY A 106 -4.48 0.35 4.38
CA GLY A 106 -3.58 -0.71 4.83
C GLY A 106 -2.27 -0.20 5.46
N ALA A 107 -1.40 -1.13 5.85
CA ALA A 107 -0.09 -0.77 6.37
C ALA A 107 0.77 -0.18 5.25
N ILE A 108 1.14 1.10 5.32
CA ILE A 108 1.96 1.77 4.28
C ILE A 108 3.45 1.84 4.62
N SER A 109 3.79 1.58 5.88
CA SER A 109 5.15 1.63 6.40
C SER A 109 5.37 0.61 7.52
N MET A 110 6.63 0.34 7.83
CA MET A 110 7.02 -0.48 8.98
C MET A 110 8.33 0.03 9.56
N THR A 111 8.41 0.06 10.89
CA THR A 111 9.60 0.47 11.64
C THR A 111 10.11 -0.68 12.50
N PHE A 112 11.43 -0.80 12.59
CA PHE A 112 12.15 -1.83 13.34
C PHE A 112 12.99 -1.18 14.44
N ASN A 113 12.90 -1.73 15.65
CA ASN A 113 13.70 -1.26 16.79
C ASN A 113 15.18 -1.71 16.71
N LYS A 114 15.54 -2.54 15.73
CA LYS A 114 16.90 -3.02 15.45
C LYS A 114 17.14 -3.06 13.94
N ASP A 115 18.40 -3.16 13.54
CA ASP A 115 18.77 -3.30 12.14
C ASP A 115 18.21 -4.59 11.54
N VAL A 116 17.62 -4.45 10.36
CA VAL A 116 17.21 -5.56 9.50
C VAL A 116 17.86 -5.44 8.13
N VAL A 117 18.06 -6.58 7.47
CA VAL A 117 18.51 -6.65 6.08
C VAL A 117 17.31 -6.94 5.22
N PHE A 118 16.93 -5.99 4.36
CA PHE A 118 15.93 -6.18 3.32
C PHE A 118 16.57 -6.92 2.15
N THR A 119 15.92 -7.99 1.70
CA THR A 119 16.49 -8.90 0.70
C THR A 119 15.73 -8.89 -0.62
N LYS A 120 14.43 -8.57 -0.58
CA LYS A 120 13.58 -8.56 -1.77
C LYS A 120 12.39 -7.62 -1.60
N VAL A 121 11.99 -7.01 -2.70
CA VAL A 121 10.76 -6.24 -2.86
C VAL A 121 10.08 -6.74 -4.12
N THR A 122 8.83 -7.16 -3.98
CA THR A 122 8.00 -7.57 -5.12
C THR A 122 6.79 -6.64 -5.19
N TRP A 123 6.74 -5.81 -6.21
CA TRP A 123 5.54 -5.07 -6.61
C TRP A 123 4.56 -6.03 -7.27
N ARG A 124 3.33 -5.99 -6.78
CA ARG A 124 2.26 -6.90 -7.17
C ARG A 124 0.91 -6.26 -6.88
N GLY A 125 -0.17 -6.92 -7.28
CA GLY A 125 -1.48 -6.63 -6.68
C GLY A 125 -1.51 -7.14 -5.23
N GLU A 126 -2.70 -7.41 -4.71
CA GLU A 126 -2.91 -7.89 -3.34
C GLU A 126 -1.86 -8.93 -2.89
N CYS A 127 -1.41 -8.75 -1.65
CA CYS A 127 -0.78 -9.81 -0.87
C CYS A 127 -1.88 -10.46 -0.02
#